data_AF-A0AAD7L433-F1
#
_entry.id   AF-A0AAD7L433-F1
#
_cell.length_a   1.000
_cell.length_b   1.000
_cell.length_c   1.000
_cell.angle_alpha   90.00
_cell.angle_beta   90.00
_cell.angle_gamma   90.00
#
_symmetry.space_group_name_H-M   'P 1'
#
loop_
_entity.id
_entity.type
_entity.pdbx_description
1 polymer ?
#
loop_
_entity_poly.entity_id
_entity_poly.type
_entity_poly.pdbx_seq_one_letter_code
_entity_poly.pdbx_strand_id
1 'polypeptide(L)'
;MFHPEGKRTSEPTTFCPCSVAALSPATLLLRRGFAVPLSRMQRSLFWPLLTRRGFSTTVEKIVASVLFERLPVVIPKIDPVVYAFQEYSIRWQQQYRRKYPSEFLDKSNARGKGDYHIDYVPAPRITEADKNNDRRSLQRALDRRLYLLLNGNAYGAPSDKPVWHFPEKLYESEETLRKCAESALKSVLGDLAHTYFVGNAPMAHMVSGPSENILDSTSFKRFFFKSQVIATNKFRIGKCKDYVWVTKDELMEYFPEQAEFLNKMIIS
;
A
#
# COMPACT_ATOMS: atom_id res chain seq x y z
N MET A 1 2.02 -27.34 62.29
CA MET A 1 2.90 -28.10 63.19
C MET A 1 4.28 -28.11 62.54
N PHE A 2 5.19 -27.32 63.13
CA PHE A 2 6.65 -27.25 62.95
C PHE A 2 7.31 -26.81 61.62
N HIS A 3 7.76 -25.54 61.63
CA HIS A 3 9.11 -25.09 61.23
C HIS A 3 10.24 -25.82 61.99
N PRO A 4 11.52 -25.76 61.54
CA PRO A 4 12.47 -24.68 61.91
C PRO A 4 13.31 -24.20 60.69
N GLU A 5 13.63 -22.92 60.46
CA GLU A 5 14.45 -21.92 61.19
C GLU A 5 15.91 -22.33 61.47
N GLY A 6 16.84 -21.50 60.95
CA GLY A 6 18.28 -21.53 61.20
C GLY A 6 19.02 -20.34 60.55
N LYS A 7 18.85 -19.14 61.14
CA LYS A 7 19.67 -17.90 61.00
C LYS A 7 21.11 -18.16 61.51
N ARG A 8 22.18 -17.36 61.38
CA ARG A 8 22.55 -15.94 61.14
C ARG A 8 24.11 -15.94 61.00
N THR A 9 24.82 -15.03 60.32
CA THR A 9 25.50 -13.79 60.84
C THR A 9 26.36 -13.20 59.69
N SER A 10 26.20 -11.96 59.19
CA SER A 10 26.86 -10.67 59.58
C SER A 10 28.40 -10.74 59.71
N GLU A 11 29.29 -9.86 59.24
CA GLU A 11 29.33 -8.56 58.52
C GLU A 11 30.86 -8.24 58.26
N PRO A 12 31.37 -7.00 58.02
CA PRO A 12 31.66 -6.33 56.75
C PRO A 12 33.17 -6.02 56.51
N THR A 13 33.59 -5.49 55.34
CA THR A 13 34.89 -4.77 55.23
C THR A 13 34.95 -3.78 54.04
N THR A 14 34.77 -2.49 54.38
CA THR A 14 35.60 -1.30 54.08
C THR A 14 36.06 -0.94 52.65
N PHE A 15 35.54 0.21 52.17
CA PHE A 15 36.16 1.42 51.55
C PHE A 15 37.71 1.44 51.41
N CYS A 16 38.38 2.09 50.45
CA CYS A 16 38.24 3.46 49.88
C CYS A 16 39.24 3.64 48.68
N PRO A 17 39.24 4.79 47.98
CA PRO A 17 39.71 5.01 46.61
C PRO A 17 41.06 5.75 46.49
N CYS A 18 41.56 5.93 45.26
CA CYS A 18 42.55 6.93 44.85
C CYS A 18 42.57 7.01 43.32
N SER A 19 42.90 8.10 42.63
CA SER A 19 42.69 9.53 42.82
C SER A 19 43.06 10.16 41.47
N VAL A 20 42.47 11.32 41.21
CA VAL A 20 42.68 12.24 40.11
C VAL A 20 44.13 12.73 40.05
N ALA A 21 44.67 12.96 38.84
CA ALA A 21 45.71 13.96 38.62
C ALA A 21 45.56 14.60 37.23
N ALA A 22 45.04 15.83 37.24
CA ALA A 22 45.19 16.82 36.19
C ALA A 22 46.63 17.35 36.17
N LEU A 23 47.08 17.90 35.04
CA LEU A 23 47.57 19.29 34.93
C LEU A 23 48.12 19.61 33.53
N SER A 24 47.63 20.74 33.01
CA SER A 24 48.20 21.60 31.96
C SER A 24 49.55 22.19 32.44
N PRO A 25 50.43 22.76 31.59
CA PRO A 25 50.23 24.15 31.16
C PRO A 25 50.68 24.49 29.73
N ALA A 26 50.24 25.70 29.34
CA ALA A 26 50.40 26.42 28.08
C ALA A 26 51.85 26.83 27.72
N THR A 27 52.06 27.31 26.48
CA THR A 27 52.35 28.74 26.16
C THR A 27 53.19 28.95 24.86
N LEU A 28 52.57 29.65 23.90
CA LEU A 28 53.08 30.69 22.95
C LEU A 28 54.01 30.44 21.72
N LEU A 29 53.66 31.23 20.68
CA LEU A 29 54.40 31.71 19.48
C LEU A 29 54.43 30.74 18.26
N LEU A 30 54.12 31.13 17.02
CA LEU A 30 54.33 32.42 16.34
C LEU A 30 53.32 32.62 15.17
N ARG A 31 53.04 33.91 14.91
CA ARG A 31 52.22 34.48 13.83
C ARG A 31 52.63 34.07 12.41
N ARG A 32 51.65 33.96 11.50
CA ARG A 32 51.68 34.56 10.16
C ARG A 32 50.26 34.94 9.75
N GLY A 33 50.03 36.23 9.54
CA GLY A 33 48.73 36.77 9.13
C GLY A 33 48.53 36.67 7.63
N PHE A 34 47.27 36.72 7.21
CA PHE A 34 46.83 37.39 5.99
C PHE A 34 45.41 37.89 6.24
N ALA A 35 45.24 39.21 6.10
CA ALA A 35 43.97 39.88 6.18
C ALA A 35 43.14 39.58 4.92
N VAL A 36 41.85 39.28 5.10
CA VAL A 36 40.86 39.26 4.01
C VAL A 36 39.65 40.07 4.50
N PRO A 37 39.18 41.07 3.73
CA PRO A 37 38.08 41.92 4.15
C PRO A 37 36.72 41.21 4.12
N LEU A 38 35.93 41.56 5.13
CA LEU A 38 34.57 41.14 5.39
C LEU A 38 33.61 41.82 4.39
N SER A 39 33.09 41.10 3.40
CA SER A 39 31.92 41.51 2.61
C SER A 39 30.83 40.43 2.69
N ARG A 40 30.10 40.44 3.81
CA ARG A 40 28.91 39.60 3.99
C ARG A 40 27.72 40.26 3.27
N MET A 41 27.58 39.97 1.97
CA MET A 41 26.33 40.23 1.26
C MET A 41 25.23 39.31 1.83
N GLN A 42 24.37 39.87 2.68
CA GLN A 42 23.08 39.26 2.98
C GLN A 42 22.16 39.50 1.77
N ARG A 43 22.08 38.52 0.86
CA ARG A 43 20.95 38.41 -0.07
C ARG A 43 19.79 37.78 0.69
N SER A 44 18.89 38.62 1.17
CA SER A 44 17.56 38.23 1.59
C SER A 44 16.77 37.74 0.38
N LEU A 45 16.70 36.42 0.19
CA LEU A 45 15.73 35.81 -0.71
C LEU A 45 14.39 35.72 0.02
N PHE A 46 13.73 36.86 0.19
CA PHE A 46 12.28 36.87 0.40
C PHE A 46 11.63 36.62 -0.96
N TRP A 47 11.36 35.35 -1.27
CA TRP A 47 10.40 35.01 -2.32
C TRP A 47 9.00 35.31 -1.80
N PRO A 48 8.22 36.20 -2.44
CA PRO A 48 6.80 36.21 -2.19
C PRO A 48 6.20 34.96 -2.85
N LEU A 49 5.90 33.94 -2.04
CA LEU A 49 4.98 32.86 -2.41
C LEU A 49 3.55 33.43 -2.49
N LEU A 50 3.31 34.24 -3.51
CA LEU A 50 1.97 34.58 -3.99
C LEU A 50 1.96 34.37 -5.50
N THR A 51 2.29 33.15 -5.91
CA THR A 51 1.82 32.64 -7.19
C THR A 51 0.31 32.55 -7.08
N ARG A 52 -0.37 33.61 -7.51
CA ARG A 52 -1.81 33.67 -7.68
C ARG A 52 -2.20 32.45 -8.53
N ARG A 53 -2.80 31.43 -7.90
CA ARG A 53 -3.37 30.27 -8.60
C ARG A 53 -4.26 30.83 -9.69
N GLY A 54 -3.93 30.58 -10.96
CA GLY A 54 -4.85 30.80 -12.05
C GLY A 54 -6.05 29.88 -11.81
N PHE A 55 -7.18 30.46 -11.41
CA PHE A 55 -8.44 29.76 -11.41
C PHE A 55 -8.87 29.60 -12.86
N SER A 56 -9.18 28.36 -13.27
CA SER A 56 -9.75 28.07 -14.59
C SER A 56 -11.04 28.85 -14.76
N THR A 57 -11.20 29.51 -15.91
CA THR A 57 -12.41 30.26 -16.29
C THR A 57 -13.50 29.37 -16.89
N THR A 58 -13.23 28.07 -17.09
CA THR A 58 -14.21 27.10 -17.58
C THR A 58 -14.95 26.44 -16.41
N VAL A 59 -16.28 26.40 -16.48
CA VAL A 59 -17.17 25.70 -15.51
C VAL A 59 -17.10 24.20 -15.76
N GLU A 60 -15.92 23.61 -15.67
CA GLU A 60 -15.74 22.17 -15.82
C GLU A 60 -16.06 21.48 -14.50
N LYS A 61 -17.00 20.54 -14.53
CA LYS A 61 -17.36 19.77 -13.34
C LYS A 61 -16.25 18.77 -13.04
N ILE A 62 -15.91 18.62 -11.76
CA ILE A 62 -14.87 17.70 -11.31
C ILE A 62 -15.53 16.49 -10.66
N VAL A 63 -15.06 15.29 -11.01
CA VAL A 63 -15.55 14.03 -10.44
C VAL A 63 -14.36 13.31 -9.80
N ALA A 64 -14.52 12.92 -8.54
CA ALA A 64 -13.56 12.06 -7.85
C ALA A 64 -14.03 10.61 -7.97
N SER A 65 -13.23 9.77 -8.61
CA SER A 65 -13.48 8.34 -8.82
C SER A 65 -12.46 7.50 -8.06
N VAL A 66 -12.87 6.38 -7.47
CA VAL A 66 -12.02 5.54 -6.62
C VAL A 66 -11.82 4.18 -7.24
N LEU A 67 -10.56 3.89 -7.57
CA LEU A 67 -10.11 2.54 -7.88
C LEU A 67 -9.85 1.81 -6.57
N PHE A 68 -10.85 1.05 -6.12
CA PHE A 68 -10.76 0.24 -4.91
C PHE A 68 -10.28 -1.17 -5.26
N GLU A 69 -9.06 -1.51 -4.85
CA GLU A 69 -8.39 -2.76 -5.19
C GLU A 69 -8.14 -3.68 -3.99
N ARG A 70 -8.21 -4.98 -4.24
CA ARG A 70 -7.70 -6.03 -3.34
C ARG A 70 -6.38 -6.52 -3.91
N LEU A 71 -5.30 -6.46 -3.12
CA LEU A 71 -3.97 -6.91 -3.54
C LEU A 71 -3.88 -8.45 -3.59
N PRO A 72 -2.99 -9.05 -4.38
CA PRO A 72 -2.78 -10.50 -4.36
C PRO A 72 -2.41 -10.97 -2.95
N VAL A 73 -3.06 -12.03 -2.49
CA VAL A 73 -2.84 -12.65 -1.18
C VAL A 73 -1.78 -13.74 -1.28
N VAL A 74 -1.69 -14.41 -2.43
CA VAL A 74 -0.65 -15.40 -2.72
C VAL A 74 0.20 -14.95 -3.89
N ILE A 75 1.44 -15.46 -3.94
CA ILE A 75 2.38 -15.15 -5.01
C ILE A 75 1.85 -15.75 -6.33
N PRO A 76 1.84 -14.98 -7.44
CA PRO A 76 1.49 -15.48 -8.76
C PRO A 76 2.30 -16.70 -9.19
N LYS A 77 1.70 -17.54 -10.03
CA LYS A 77 2.42 -18.68 -10.61
C LYS A 77 3.57 -18.17 -11.48
N ILE A 78 4.76 -18.71 -11.22
CA ILE A 78 5.97 -18.43 -11.98
C ILE A 78 5.88 -19.16 -13.33
N ASP A 79 6.44 -18.55 -14.37
CA ASP A 79 6.54 -19.17 -15.69
C ASP A 79 7.34 -20.50 -15.63
N PRO A 80 6.93 -21.56 -16.35
CA PRO A 80 7.60 -22.85 -16.30
C PRO A 80 9.09 -22.82 -16.63
N VAL A 81 9.52 -21.92 -17.53
CA VAL A 81 10.95 -21.79 -17.91
C VAL A 81 11.75 -21.18 -16.75
N VAL A 82 11.19 -20.17 -16.10
CA VAL A 82 11.82 -19.54 -14.92
C VAL A 82 11.91 -20.55 -13.78
N TYR A 83 10.85 -21.33 -13.55
CA TYR A 83 10.86 -22.41 -12.57
C TYR A 83 11.94 -23.46 -12.87
N ALA A 84 12.01 -23.95 -14.11
CA ALA A 84 13.00 -24.94 -14.52
C ALA A 84 14.44 -24.43 -14.33
N PHE A 85 14.69 -23.16 -14.67
CA PHE A 85 15.98 -22.51 -14.44
C PHE A 85 16.32 -22.37 -12.95
N GLN A 86 15.34 -22.05 -12.11
CA GLN A 86 15.53 -22.00 -10.65
C GLN A 86 15.88 -23.37 -10.08
N GLU A 87 15.16 -24.43 -10.48
CA GLU A 87 15.48 -25.80 -10.07
C GLU A 87 16.88 -26.22 -10.51
N TYR A 88 17.24 -25.95 -11.77
CA TYR A 88 18.57 -26.20 -12.30
C TYR A 88 19.64 -25.46 -11.48
N SER A 89 19.43 -24.17 -11.23
CA SER A 89 20.36 -23.32 -10.47
C SER A 89 20.55 -23.83 -9.05
N ILE A 90 19.47 -24.26 -8.38
CA ILE A 90 19.55 -24.87 -7.04
C ILE A 90 20.37 -26.16 -7.11
N ARG A 91 20.09 -27.07 -8.05
CA ARG A 91 20.83 -28.33 -8.19
C ARG A 91 22.31 -28.10 -8.48
N TRP A 92 22.62 -27.20 -9.41
CA TRP A 92 23.98 -26.79 -9.73
C TRP A 92 24.69 -26.25 -8.50
N GLN A 93 24.05 -25.33 -7.76
CA GLN A 93 24.63 -24.78 -6.54
C GLN A 93 24.89 -25.86 -5.47
N GLN A 94 24.03 -26.86 -5.32
CA GLN A 94 24.25 -27.94 -4.35
C GLN A 94 25.52 -28.77 -4.65
N GLN A 95 25.99 -28.80 -5.90
CA GLN A 95 27.22 -29.50 -6.27
C GLN A 95 28.48 -28.76 -5.77
N TYR A 96 28.45 -27.43 -5.85
CA TYR A 96 29.63 -26.58 -5.59
C TYR A 96 29.59 -25.85 -4.25
N ARG A 97 28.43 -25.82 -3.58
CA ARG A 97 28.30 -25.19 -2.26
C ARG A 97 29.14 -25.93 -1.23
N ARG A 98 29.62 -25.16 -0.24
CA ARG A 98 30.28 -25.71 0.95
C ARG A 98 29.34 -26.72 1.62
N LYS A 99 29.80 -27.97 1.74
CA LYS A 99 29.08 -29.00 2.50
C LYS A 99 29.21 -28.70 3.99
N TYR A 100 28.08 -28.57 4.68
CA TYR A 100 28.07 -28.43 6.14
C TYR A 100 28.27 -29.80 6.78
N PRO A 101 29.05 -29.91 7.88
CA PRO A 101 29.21 -31.16 8.61
C PRO A 101 27.86 -31.69 9.11
N SER A 102 27.60 -32.99 8.94
CA SER A 102 26.36 -33.64 9.41
C SER A 102 26.18 -33.50 10.91
N GLU A 103 27.27 -33.61 11.68
CA GLU A 103 27.29 -33.39 13.14
C GLU A 103 26.69 -32.05 13.57
N PHE A 104 26.77 -31.01 12.73
CA PHE A 104 26.16 -29.71 13.02
C PHE A 104 24.63 -29.75 12.82
N LEU A 105 24.15 -30.42 11.79
CA LEU A 105 22.73 -30.51 11.44
C LEU A 105 21.97 -31.49 12.35
N ASP A 106 22.59 -32.62 12.66
CA ASP A 106 21.98 -33.74 13.38
C ASP A 106 21.76 -33.46 14.87
N LYS A 107 22.43 -32.45 15.44
CA LYS A 107 22.19 -31.98 16.83
C LYS A 107 20.74 -31.62 17.11
N SER A 108 20.00 -31.21 16.07
CA SER A 108 18.57 -30.88 16.18
C SER A 108 17.67 -32.11 16.31
N ASN A 109 18.08 -33.26 15.76
CA ASN A 109 17.31 -34.51 15.78
C ASN A 109 17.24 -35.15 17.17
N ALA A 110 18.13 -34.76 18.09
CA ALA A 110 18.09 -35.18 19.49
C ALA A 110 16.94 -34.53 20.28
N ARG A 111 16.35 -33.45 19.76
CA ARG A 111 15.13 -32.87 20.34
C ARG A 111 13.95 -33.70 19.85
N GLY A 112 13.23 -34.34 20.79
CA GLY A 112 12.01 -35.09 20.46
C GLY A 112 11.06 -34.25 19.61
N LYS A 113 10.46 -34.87 18.59
CA LYS A 113 9.38 -34.24 17.82
C LYS A 113 8.22 -34.06 18.79
N GLY A 114 7.74 -32.83 18.97
CA GLY A 114 6.65 -32.52 19.90
C GLY A 114 5.39 -33.34 19.59
N ASP A 115 4.45 -33.38 20.52
CA ASP A 115 3.29 -34.29 20.47
C ASP A 115 2.40 -34.11 19.22
N TYR A 116 2.44 -32.94 18.58
CA TYR A 116 1.71 -32.65 17.34
C TYR A 116 2.51 -33.05 16.09
N HIS A 117 2.23 -34.23 15.57
CA HIS A 117 2.79 -34.77 14.33
C HIS A 117 1.88 -34.48 13.12
N ILE A 118 1.47 -33.22 12.93
CA ILE A 118 0.69 -32.82 11.76
C ILE A 118 1.67 -32.23 10.75
N ASP A 119 1.86 -32.92 9.63
CA ASP A 119 2.60 -32.36 8.50
C ASP A 119 1.86 -31.13 7.98
N TYR A 120 2.60 -30.02 7.83
CA TYR A 120 2.02 -28.80 7.30
C TYR A 120 1.68 -29.00 5.82
N VAL A 121 0.38 -29.10 5.53
CA VAL A 121 -0.15 -29.11 4.17
C VAL A 121 -0.76 -27.74 3.89
N PRO A 122 -0.19 -26.93 2.99
CA PRO A 122 -0.75 -25.63 2.66
C PRO A 122 -2.13 -25.79 2.00
N ALA A 123 -3.03 -24.85 2.30
CA ALA A 123 -4.34 -24.81 1.65
C ALA A 123 -4.22 -24.67 0.13
N PRO A 124 -5.16 -25.24 -0.65
CA PRO A 124 -5.13 -25.12 -2.10
C PRO A 124 -5.27 -23.66 -2.53
N ARG A 125 -4.56 -23.29 -3.61
CA ARG A 125 -4.64 -21.93 -4.19
C ARG A 125 -5.99 -21.64 -4.84
N ILE A 126 -6.70 -22.67 -5.30
CA ILE A 126 -8.01 -22.56 -5.95
C ILE A 126 -9.08 -22.72 -4.88
N THR A 127 -9.85 -21.67 -4.67
CA THR A 127 -10.94 -21.64 -3.69
C THR A 127 -12.25 -22.14 -4.30
N GLU A 128 -13.29 -22.30 -3.47
CA GLU A 128 -14.65 -22.58 -3.94
C GLU A 128 -15.23 -21.42 -4.78
N ALA A 129 -14.88 -20.18 -4.42
CA ALA A 129 -15.26 -18.99 -5.18
C ALA A 129 -14.61 -18.97 -6.58
N ASP A 130 -13.41 -19.51 -6.73
CA ASP A 130 -12.77 -19.70 -8.03
C ASP A 130 -13.50 -20.73 -8.88
N LYS A 131 -13.88 -21.88 -8.29
CA LYS A 131 -14.61 -22.95 -8.98
C LYS A 131 -15.97 -22.48 -9.49
N ASN A 132 -16.67 -21.68 -8.69
CA ASN A 132 -18.01 -21.18 -9.00
C ASN A 132 -17.98 -19.83 -9.75
N ASN A 133 -16.79 -19.27 -10.00
CA ASN A 133 -16.58 -17.93 -10.55
C ASN A 133 -17.40 -16.83 -9.82
N ASP A 134 -17.42 -16.86 -8.49
CA ASP A 134 -18.18 -15.91 -7.68
C ASP A 134 -17.50 -14.53 -7.70
N ARG A 135 -18.01 -13.65 -8.56
CA ARG A 135 -17.55 -12.26 -8.71
C ARG A 135 -17.94 -11.36 -7.54
N ARG A 136 -18.75 -11.81 -6.58
CA ARG A 136 -19.06 -11.02 -5.37
C ARG A 136 -18.09 -11.29 -4.23
N SER A 137 -17.35 -12.39 -4.29
CA SER A 137 -16.40 -12.79 -3.25
C SER A 137 -15.00 -12.20 -3.47
N LEU A 138 -14.38 -11.76 -2.39
CA LEU A 138 -12.97 -11.36 -2.36
C LEU A 138 -12.00 -12.55 -2.31
N GLN A 139 -12.52 -13.74 -2.02
CA GLN A 139 -11.74 -14.97 -1.90
C GLN A 139 -11.49 -15.63 -3.26
N ARG A 140 -11.90 -14.99 -4.37
CA ARG A 140 -11.55 -15.38 -5.74
C ARG A 140 -10.19 -14.80 -6.17
N ALA A 141 -9.49 -15.50 -7.05
CA ALA A 141 -8.26 -15.09 -7.72
C ALA A 141 -7.22 -14.55 -6.75
N LEU A 142 -6.86 -15.36 -5.74
CA LEU A 142 -5.97 -14.96 -4.65
C LEU A 142 -4.59 -14.50 -5.14
N ASP A 143 -4.18 -14.93 -6.33
CA ASP A 143 -2.90 -14.60 -6.98
C ASP A 143 -2.96 -13.35 -7.87
N ARG A 144 -4.15 -12.79 -8.11
CA ARG A 144 -4.35 -11.61 -8.97
C ARG A 144 -4.96 -10.46 -8.18
N ARG A 145 -4.81 -9.23 -8.67
CA ARG A 145 -5.54 -8.06 -8.14
C ARG A 145 -7.02 -8.15 -8.51
N LEU A 146 -7.90 -7.72 -7.60
CA LEU A 146 -9.32 -7.49 -7.90
C LEU A 146 -9.67 -6.02 -7.75
N TYR A 147 -10.57 -5.55 -8.60
CA TYR A 147 -11.10 -4.18 -8.61
C TYR A 147 -12.60 -4.20 -8.39
N LEU A 148 -13.10 -3.30 -7.54
CA LEU A 148 -14.52 -3.15 -7.31
C LEU A 148 -15.16 -2.31 -8.42
N LEU A 149 -16.19 -2.86 -9.06
CA LEU A 149 -17.10 -2.13 -9.95
C LEU A 149 -18.52 -2.17 -9.40
N LEU A 150 -19.24 -1.08 -9.66
CA LEU A 150 -20.63 -0.90 -9.27
C LEU A 150 -21.49 -0.76 -10.52
N ASN A 151 -22.69 -1.34 -10.48
CA ASN A 151 -23.71 -1.12 -11.50
C ASN A 151 -24.75 -0.12 -10.97
N GLY A 152 -24.85 1.04 -11.61
CA GLY A 152 -25.72 2.10 -11.14
C GLY A 152 -25.69 3.34 -12.02
N ASN A 153 -26.08 4.47 -11.41
CA ASN A 153 -26.16 5.75 -12.09
C ASN A 153 -24.78 6.41 -12.01
N ALA A 154 -23.99 6.27 -13.07
CA ALA A 154 -22.69 6.92 -13.21
C ALA A 154 -22.86 8.38 -13.66
N TYR A 155 -21.92 9.23 -13.25
CA TYR A 155 -21.90 10.61 -13.70
C TYR A 155 -21.52 10.68 -15.19
N GLY A 156 -22.40 11.27 -16.01
CA GLY A 156 -22.23 11.35 -17.47
C GLY A 156 -22.81 10.16 -18.25
N ALA A 157 -23.42 9.18 -17.57
CA ALA A 157 -24.16 8.11 -18.25
C ALA A 157 -25.59 8.57 -18.63
N PRO A 158 -26.18 8.02 -19.70
CA PRO A 158 -27.58 8.27 -20.04
C PRO A 158 -28.49 7.80 -18.89
N SER A 159 -29.32 8.73 -18.40
CA SER A 159 -30.06 8.64 -17.12
C SER A 159 -30.91 7.38 -16.92
N ASP A 160 -31.27 6.67 -17.99
CA ASP A 160 -32.23 5.56 -17.94
C ASP A 160 -31.61 4.17 -17.87
N LYS A 161 -30.30 4.03 -18.11
CA LYS A 161 -29.63 2.71 -18.11
C LYS A 161 -28.52 2.65 -17.06
N PRO A 162 -28.52 1.65 -16.17
CA PRO A 162 -27.45 1.48 -15.21
C PRO A 162 -26.19 1.02 -15.95
N VAL A 163 -25.06 1.66 -15.65
CA VAL A 163 -23.77 1.42 -16.29
C VAL A 163 -22.77 0.97 -15.23
N TRP A 164 -21.83 0.11 -15.63
CA TRP A 164 -20.70 -0.26 -14.79
C TRP A 164 -19.74 0.91 -14.64
N HIS A 165 -19.37 1.22 -13.40
CA HIS A 165 -18.50 2.34 -13.07
C HIS A 165 -17.76 2.07 -11.75
N PHE A 166 -16.72 2.85 -11.51
CA PHE A 166 -16.05 2.89 -10.22
C PHE A 166 -16.87 3.72 -9.22
N PRO A 167 -16.73 3.49 -7.91
CA PRO A 167 -17.25 4.40 -6.90
C PRO A 167 -16.81 5.84 -7.18
N GLU A 168 -17.75 6.73 -7.47
CA GLU A 168 -17.45 8.11 -7.84
C GLU A 168 -18.43 9.11 -7.23
N LYS A 169 -17.98 10.36 -7.11
CA LYS A 169 -18.77 11.47 -6.58
C LYS A 169 -18.38 12.77 -7.27
N LEU A 170 -19.38 13.61 -7.56
CA LEU A 170 -19.16 14.96 -8.04
C LEU A 170 -18.58 15.82 -6.90
N TYR A 171 -17.56 16.61 -7.23
CA TYR A 171 -16.94 17.52 -6.28
C TYR A 171 -17.78 18.78 -6.14
N GLU A 172 -18.33 19.00 -4.95
CA GLU A 172 -19.21 20.15 -4.66
C GLU A 172 -18.58 21.03 -3.58
N SER A 173 -18.50 20.53 -2.36
CA SER A 173 -18.20 21.34 -1.17
C SER A 173 -17.16 20.72 -0.24
N GLU A 174 -16.53 19.60 -0.60
CA GLU A 174 -15.51 18.97 0.23
C GLU A 174 -14.22 19.79 0.28
N GLU A 175 -13.52 19.73 1.42
CA GLU A 175 -12.25 20.48 1.59
C GLU A 175 -11.15 20.05 0.60
N THR A 176 -11.10 18.77 0.25
CA THR A 176 -10.09 18.22 -0.66
C THR A 176 -10.68 17.17 -1.58
N LEU A 177 -10.10 17.00 -2.77
CA LEU A 177 -10.50 15.94 -3.71
C LEU A 177 -10.35 14.54 -3.11
N ARG A 178 -9.35 14.32 -2.25
CA ARG A 178 -9.20 13.06 -1.51
C ARG A 178 -10.39 12.81 -0.57
N LYS A 179 -10.82 13.82 0.19
CA LYS A 179 -12.00 13.69 1.07
C LYS A 179 -13.29 13.42 0.27
N CYS A 180 -13.41 14.01 -0.92
CA CYS A 180 -14.51 13.70 -1.84
C CYS A 180 -14.49 12.23 -2.29
N ALA A 181 -13.31 11.71 -2.68
CA ALA A 181 -13.10 10.30 -3.00
C ALA A 181 -13.39 9.37 -1.80
N GLU A 182 -12.92 9.71 -0.60
CA GLU A 182 -13.22 8.97 0.64
C GLU A 182 -14.73 8.95 0.92
N SER A 183 -15.42 10.08 0.73
CA SER A 183 -16.88 10.18 0.86
C SER A 183 -17.60 9.31 -0.17
N ALA A 184 -17.12 9.27 -1.42
CA ALA A 184 -17.65 8.42 -2.48
C ALA A 184 -17.60 6.94 -2.07
N LEU A 185 -16.43 6.46 -1.64
CA LEU A 185 -16.25 5.07 -1.21
C LEU A 185 -17.04 4.76 0.07
N LYS A 186 -17.06 5.70 1.04
CA LYS A 186 -17.84 5.56 2.27
C LYS A 186 -19.34 5.46 2.00
N SER A 187 -19.85 6.16 0.99
CA SER A 187 -21.26 6.09 0.63
C SER A 187 -21.71 4.70 0.18
N VAL A 188 -20.77 3.93 -0.38
CA VAL A 188 -20.97 2.58 -0.93
C VAL A 188 -20.72 1.51 0.13
N LEU A 189 -19.63 1.62 0.90
CA LEU A 189 -19.24 0.63 1.92
C LEU A 189 -19.89 0.87 3.30
N GLY A 190 -20.40 2.08 3.56
CA GLY A 190 -20.88 2.54 4.87
C GLY A 190 -19.76 3.00 5.80
N ASP A 191 -18.66 2.25 5.86
CA ASP A 191 -17.48 2.56 6.67
C ASP A 191 -16.17 2.33 5.91
N LEU A 192 -15.12 3.04 6.33
CA LEU A 192 -13.78 3.03 5.73
C LEU A 192 -12.72 2.30 6.60
N ALA A 193 -13.09 1.68 7.72
CA ALA A 193 -12.14 1.04 8.64
C ALA A 193 -11.21 -0.01 7.98
N HIS A 194 -11.70 -0.71 6.97
CA HIS A 194 -10.96 -1.74 6.22
C HIS A 194 -10.45 -1.24 4.87
N THR A 195 -10.23 0.06 4.74
CA THR A 195 -9.77 0.70 3.49
C THR A 195 -8.56 1.58 3.74
N TYR A 196 -7.68 1.69 2.74
CA TYR A 196 -6.52 2.56 2.80
C TYR A 196 -6.31 3.31 1.49
N PHE A 197 -6.39 4.64 1.57
CA PHE A 197 -6.10 5.53 0.45
C PHE A 197 -4.60 5.82 0.37
N VAL A 198 -3.99 5.46 -0.76
CA VAL A 198 -2.54 5.43 -0.95
C VAL A 198 -1.90 6.83 -0.91
N GLY A 199 -2.61 7.87 -1.34
CA GLY A 199 -2.06 9.22 -1.40
C GLY A 199 -3.11 10.33 -1.55
N ASN A 200 -2.67 11.58 -1.35
CA ASN A 200 -3.50 12.77 -1.50
C ASN A 200 -3.64 13.23 -2.94
N ALA A 201 -2.68 12.88 -3.80
CA ALA A 201 -2.74 13.19 -5.22
C ALA A 201 -3.56 12.11 -5.95
N PRO A 202 -4.34 12.50 -6.98
CA PRO A 202 -4.96 11.53 -7.87
C PRO A 202 -3.87 10.77 -8.64
N MET A 203 -4.13 9.49 -8.90
CA MET A 203 -3.24 8.60 -9.66
C MET A 203 -3.30 8.91 -11.17
N ALA A 204 -4.47 9.28 -11.67
CA ALA A 204 -4.68 9.61 -13.08
C ALA A 204 -5.88 10.55 -13.23
N HIS A 205 -6.03 11.14 -14.41
CA HIS A 205 -7.22 11.90 -14.77
C HIS A 205 -7.67 11.56 -16.18
N MET A 206 -8.97 11.71 -16.43
CA MET A 206 -9.60 11.56 -17.73
C MET A 206 -10.56 12.71 -17.96
N VAL A 207 -10.49 13.30 -19.15
CA VAL A 207 -11.43 14.35 -19.57
C VAL A 207 -12.52 13.67 -20.38
N SER A 208 -13.75 13.76 -19.91
CA SER A 208 -14.92 13.32 -20.65
C SER A 208 -15.53 14.53 -21.34
N GLY A 209 -15.53 14.49 -22.68
CA GLY A 209 -16.08 15.55 -23.52
C GLY A 209 -17.61 15.60 -23.46
N PRO A 210 -18.21 16.69 -23.97
CA PRO A 210 -19.66 16.74 -24.17
C PRO A 210 -20.08 15.61 -25.12
N SER A 211 -20.98 14.74 -24.68
CA SER A 211 -21.60 13.76 -25.57
C SER A 211 -22.58 14.51 -26.47
N GLU A 212 -22.46 14.35 -27.80
CA GLU A 212 -23.27 15.07 -28.81
C GLU A 212 -24.80 14.93 -28.63
N ASN A 213 -25.25 13.98 -27.80
CA ASN A 213 -26.67 13.66 -27.58
C ASN A 213 -27.31 14.32 -26.35
N ILE A 214 -26.59 15.11 -25.55
CA ILE A 214 -27.15 15.80 -24.37
C ILE A 214 -26.80 17.28 -24.46
N LEU A 215 -27.81 18.11 -24.72
CA LEU A 215 -27.72 19.56 -24.90
C LEU A 215 -27.08 20.31 -23.71
N ASP A 216 -26.97 19.65 -22.55
CA ASP A 216 -26.39 20.16 -21.30
C ASP A 216 -25.14 19.39 -20.81
N SER A 217 -24.50 18.54 -21.62
CA SER A 217 -23.31 17.81 -21.16
C SER A 217 -22.12 18.76 -21.00
N THR A 218 -22.00 19.39 -19.84
CA THR A 218 -20.79 20.10 -19.44
C THR A 218 -19.63 19.10 -19.44
N SER A 219 -18.51 19.45 -20.10
CA SER A 219 -17.29 18.67 -20.01
C SER A 219 -16.89 18.50 -18.55
N PHE A 220 -16.45 17.30 -18.20
CA PHE A 220 -16.06 17.00 -16.83
C PHE A 220 -14.73 16.26 -16.76
N LYS A 221 -14.01 16.51 -15.67
CA LYS A 221 -12.71 15.91 -15.40
C LYS A 221 -12.87 14.88 -14.29
N ARG A 222 -12.63 13.61 -14.62
CA ARG A 222 -12.62 12.50 -13.68
C ARG A 222 -11.21 12.28 -13.16
N PHE A 223 -11.00 12.41 -11.86
CA PHE A 223 -9.74 12.12 -11.18
C PHE A 223 -9.84 10.79 -10.46
N PHE A 224 -8.88 9.89 -10.70
CA PHE A 224 -8.85 8.56 -10.11
C PHE A 224 -7.97 8.53 -8.87
N PHE A 225 -8.53 8.08 -7.76
CA PHE A 225 -7.83 7.83 -6.50
C PHE A 225 -7.66 6.33 -6.27
N LYS A 226 -6.52 5.94 -5.72
CA LYS A 226 -6.21 4.55 -5.43
C LYS A 226 -6.51 4.24 -3.96
N SER A 227 -7.32 3.21 -3.73
CA SER A 227 -7.65 2.71 -2.39
C SER A 227 -7.51 1.19 -2.33
N GLN A 228 -7.11 0.67 -1.18
CA GLN A 228 -6.79 -0.75 -0.98
C GLN A 228 -7.63 -1.37 0.13
N VAL A 229 -8.03 -2.64 -0.06
CA VAL A 229 -8.68 -3.47 0.96
C VAL A 229 -7.66 -3.87 2.03
N ILE A 230 -8.01 -3.72 3.31
CA ILE A 230 -7.19 -4.15 4.45
C ILE A 230 -7.96 -5.08 5.37
N ALA A 231 -7.36 -6.25 5.66
CA ALA A 231 -7.75 -7.16 6.75
C ALA A 231 -9.24 -7.57 6.79
N THR A 232 -9.91 -7.65 5.64
CA THR A 232 -11.31 -8.05 5.54
C THR A 232 -11.56 -8.89 4.30
N ASN A 233 -12.43 -9.90 4.44
CA ASN A 233 -12.81 -10.82 3.37
C ASN A 233 -14.20 -10.52 2.78
N LYS A 234 -14.99 -9.64 3.40
CA LYS A 234 -16.37 -9.35 3.00
C LYS A 234 -16.72 -7.88 3.27
N PHE A 235 -17.23 -7.20 2.25
CA PHE A 235 -17.85 -5.88 2.39
C PHE A 235 -19.36 -5.99 2.21
N ARG A 236 -20.10 -5.20 2.98
CA ARG A 236 -21.53 -4.98 2.75
C ARG A 236 -21.66 -3.76 1.84
N ILE A 237 -21.71 -4.01 0.53
CA ILE A 237 -21.83 -2.96 -0.47
C ILE A 237 -23.30 -2.55 -0.58
N GLY A 238 -23.58 -1.27 -0.37
CA GLY A 238 -24.92 -0.67 -0.48
C GLY A 238 -25.00 0.37 -1.59
N LYS A 239 -26.22 0.87 -1.85
CA LYS A 239 -26.53 1.95 -2.81
C LYS A 239 -26.15 1.69 -4.28
N CYS A 240 -26.12 0.43 -4.70
CA CYS A 240 -25.97 0.04 -6.11
C CYS A 240 -26.97 -1.06 -6.47
N LYS A 241 -27.29 -1.22 -7.76
CA LYS A 241 -28.14 -2.33 -8.23
C LYS A 241 -27.39 -3.65 -8.14
N ASP A 242 -26.11 -3.63 -8.50
CA ASP A 242 -25.22 -4.78 -8.44
C ASP A 242 -23.77 -4.33 -8.25
N TYR A 243 -22.90 -5.24 -7.84
CA TYR A 243 -21.46 -5.00 -7.72
C TYR A 243 -20.67 -6.26 -8.08
N VAL A 244 -19.45 -6.07 -8.58
CA VAL A 244 -18.54 -7.16 -8.94
C VAL A 244 -17.10 -6.82 -8.60
N TRP A 245 -16.34 -7.87 -8.29
CA TRP A 245 -14.90 -7.86 -8.15
C TRP A 245 -14.26 -8.51 -9.37
N VAL A 246 -13.56 -7.70 -10.15
CA VAL A 246 -13.02 -8.09 -11.45
C VAL A 246 -11.51 -8.10 -11.44
N THR A 247 -10.92 -9.04 -12.17
CA THR A 247 -9.49 -9.03 -12.46
C THR A 247 -9.15 -7.97 -13.50
N LYS A 248 -7.86 -7.68 -13.72
CA LYS A 248 -7.42 -6.73 -14.75
C LYS A 248 -7.96 -7.11 -16.14
N ASP A 249 -7.93 -8.39 -16.49
CA ASP A 249 -8.36 -8.87 -17.81
C ASP A 249 -9.87 -8.63 -18.00
N GLU A 250 -10.68 -9.04 -17.00
CA GLU A 250 -12.13 -8.82 -17.01
C GLU A 250 -12.48 -7.33 -17.00
N LEU A 251 -11.70 -6.49 -16.31
CA LEU A 251 -11.92 -5.04 -16.28
C LEU A 251 -11.87 -4.41 -17.68
N MET A 252 -11.04 -4.93 -18.57
CA MET A 252 -10.96 -4.44 -19.95
C MET A 252 -12.21 -4.80 -20.77
N GLU A 253 -12.87 -5.92 -20.46
CA GLU A 253 -14.13 -6.32 -21.09
C GLU A 253 -15.27 -5.36 -20.74
N TYR A 254 -15.27 -4.81 -19.51
CA TYR A 254 -16.28 -3.85 -19.07
C TYR A 254 -16.08 -2.44 -19.66
N PHE A 255 -14.84 -2.05 -19.96
CA PHE A 255 -14.49 -0.71 -20.44
C PHE A 255 -13.63 -0.76 -21.71
N PRO A 256 -14.18 -1.20 -22.86
CA PRO A 256 -13.40 -1.39 -24.08
C PRO A 256 -12.82 -0.08 -24.62
N GLU A 257 -13.57 1.02 -24.56
CA GLU A 257 -13.14 2.34 -25.05
C GLU A 257 -12.01 2.95 -24.21
N GLN A 258 -12.01 2.67 -22.91
CA GLN A 258 -11.01 3.20 -21.97
C GLN A 258 -9.91 2.18 -21.63
N ALA A 259 -9.90 1.01 -22.29
CA ALA A 259 -9.01 -0.10 -21.95
C ALA A 259 -7.52 0.28 -22.02
N GLU A 260 -7.09 1.03 -23.05
CA GLU A 260 -5.70 1.47 -23.17
C GLU A 260 -5.26 2.38 -22.01
N PHE A 261 -6.15 3.28 -21.58
CA PHE A 261 -5.90 4.18 -20.47
C PHE A 261 -5.83 3.41 -19.15
N LEU A 262 -6.79 2.53 -18.90
CA LEU A 262 -6.83 1.70 -17.69
C LEU A 262 -5.62 0.76 -17.62
N ASN A 263 -5.16 0.23 -18.76
CA ASN A 263 -3.96 -0.61 -18.84
C ASN A 263 -2.68 0.13 -18.43
N LYS A 264 -2.55 1.42 -18.78
CA LYS A 264 -1.44 2.27 -18.34
C LYS A 264 -1.52 2.61 -16.86
N MET A 265 -2.74 2.78 -16.34
CA MET A 265 -3.01 3.14 -14.96
C MET A 265 -2.81 1.96 -13.98
N ILE A 266 -3.09 0.73 -14.44
CA ILE A 266 -3.17 -0.46 -13.59
C ILE A 266 -2.05 -1.45 -13.89
N ILE A 267 -1.26 -1.75 -12.87
CA ILE A 267 -0.14 -2.71 -12.92
C ILE A 267 -0.68 -4.13 -12.75
N SER A 268 -0.19 -5.09 -13.55
CA SER A 268 -0.49 -6.53 -13.39
C SER A 268 0.25 -7.10 -12.17
#